data_AF-A0A0K0XVN7-F1
#
_entry.id   AF-A0A0K0XVN7-F1
#
_cell.length_a   1.000
_cell.length_b   1.000
_cell.length_c   1.000
_cell.angle_alpha   90.00
_cell.angle_beta   90.00
_cell.angle_gamma   90.00
#
_symmetry.space_group_name_H-M   'P 1'
#
loop_
_entity.id
_entity.type
_entity.pdbx_description
1 polymer ?
#
loop_
_entity_poly.entity_id
_entity_poly.type
_entity_poly.pdbx_seq_one_letter_code
_entity_poly.pdbx_strand_id
1 'polypeptide(L)' 'MSKDSIEALERRRDELRQRLQAIRKDLARGLDDDFEEQAQQLENQDTLMEIARLADEALQEVEAALSRARRNTDQ' A
#
# COMPACT_ATOMS: atom_id res chain seq x y z
N MET A 1 4.68 20.62 14.40
CA MET A 1 4.03 19.29 14.31
C MET A 1 4.14 18.65 15.68
N SER A 2 3.08 18.08 16.24
CA SER A 2 3.18 17.36 17.52
C SER A 2 3.74 15.96 17.30
N LYS A 3 4.34 15.38 18.36
CA LYS A 3 4.82 13.99 18.36
C LYS A 3 3.71 13.00 17.97
N ASP A 4 2.47 13.28 18.43
CA ASP A 4 1.27 12.51 18.09
C ASP A 4 0.97 12.49 16.58
N SER A 5 1.27 13.58 15.86
CA SER A 5 1.11 13.62 14.40
C SER A 5 2.14 12.77 13.67
N ILE A 6 3.35 12.63 14.20
CA ILE A 6 4.39 11.76 13.62
C ILE A 6 4.01 10.30 13.86
N GLU A 7 3.61 9.94 15.08
CA GLU A 7 3.15 8.57 15.39
C GLU A 7 1.95 8.15 14.54
N ALA A 8 1.00 9.06 14.29
CA ALA A 8 -0.13 8.79 13.41
C ALA A 8 0.30 8.51 11.97
N LEU A 9 1.25 9.29 11.43
CA LEU A 9 1.81 9.07 10.10
C LEU A 9 2.62 7.75 10.01
N GLU A 10 3.36 7.39 11.07
CA GLU A 10 4.08 6.12 11.13
C GLU A 10 3.15 4.92 11.12
N ARG A 11 2.07 4.95 11.93
CA ARG A 11 1.03 3.91 11.90
C ARG A 11 0.41 3.79 10.51
N ARG A 12 0.08 4.92 9.89
CA ARG A 12 -0.51 4.91 8.55
C ARG A 12 0.42 4.33 7.49
N ARG A 13 1.72 4.64 7.55
CA ARG A 13 2.75 4.06 6.70
C ARG A 13 2.81 2.54 6.86
N ASP A 14 2.79 2.07 8.10
CA ASP A 14 2.92 0.63 8.39
C ASP A 14 1.68 -0.15 7.95
N GLU A 15 0.48 0.41 8.12
CA GLU A 15 -0.77 -0.13 7.55
C GLU A 15 -0.69 -0.26 6.02
N LEU A 16 -0.25 0.80 5.33
CA LEU A 16 -0.15 0.81 3.87
C LEU A 16 0.86 -0.23 3.38
N ARG A 17 2.02 -0.36 4.06
CA ARG A 17 3.03 -1.37 3.74
C ARG A 17 2.51 -2.79 3.95
N GLN A 18 1.81 -3.06 5.05
CA GLN A 18 1.20 -4.36 5.30
C GLN A 18 0.16 -4.70 4.23
N ARG A 19 -0.70 -3.73 3.86
CA ARG A 19 -1.69 -3.91 2.79
C ARG A 19 -1.03 -4.20 1.44
N LEU A 20 -0.01 -3.45 1.05
CA LEU A 20 0.76 -3.69 -0.18
C LEU A 20 1.42 -5.07 -0.19
N GLN A 21 1.96 -5.52 0.94
CA GLN A 21 2.56 -6.83 1.05
C GLN A 21 1.52 -7.95 0.85
N ALA A 22 0.33 -7.81 1.43
CA ALA A 22 -0.76 -8.77 1.23
C ALA A 22 -1.18 -8.83 -0.25
N ILE A 23 -1.42 -7.67 -0.88
CA ILE A 23 -1.82 -7.60 -2.29
C ILE A 23 -0.75 -8.22 -3.21
N ARG A 24 0.53 -7.93 -2.98
CA ARG A 24 1.64 -8.52 -3.75
C ARG A 24 1.69 -10.04 -3.62
N LYS A 25 1.37 -10.58 -2.43
CA LYS A 25 1.29 -12.02 -2.21
C LYS A 25 0.13 -12.65 -2.97
N ASP A 26 -1.03 -11.99 -3.01
CA ASP A 26 -2.20 -12.48 -3.73
C ASP A 26 -1.98 -12.44 -5.25
N LEU A 27 -1.37 -11.37 -5.77
CA LEU A 27 -0.97 -11.26 -7.18
C LEU A 27 0.07 -12.33 -7.58
N ALA A 28 0.95 -12.75 -6.67
CA ALA A 28 1.96 -13.76 -6.93
C ALA A 28 1.41 -15.20 -6.96
N ARG A 29 0.13 -15.42 -6.59
CA ARG A 29 -0.44 -16.77 -6.42
C ARG A 29 -0.72 -17.51 -7.74
N GLY A 30 -0.62 -16.83 -8.89
CA GLY A 30 -0.89 -17.42 -10.21
C GLY A 30 -2.39 -17.59 -10.48
N LEU A 31 -2.72 -17.98 -11.72
CA LEU A 31 -4.08 -18.30 -12.13
C LEU A 31 -4.31 -19.82 -12.00
N ASP A 32 -5.55 -20.21 -11.68
CA ASP A 32 -6.00 -21.59 -11.77
C ASP A 32 -6.22 -22.00 -13.23
N ASP A 33 -6.19 -23.30 -13.52
CA ASP A 33 -6.26 -23.86 -14.87
C ASP A 33 -7.70 -23.94 -15.42
N ASP A 34 -8.71 -23.66 -14.59
CA ASP A 34 -10.11 -23.59 -15.01
C ASP A 34 -10.41 -22.29 -15.77
N PHE A 35 -10.77 -22.40 -17.05
CA PHE A 35 -11.05 -21.26 -17.93
C PHE A 35 -12.20 -20.36 -17.43
N GLU A 36 -13.20 -20.91 -16.73
CA GLU A 36 -14.31 -20.10 -16.19
C GLU A 36 -13.84 -19.28 -14.98
N GLU A 37 -13.01 -19.86 -14.12
CA GLU A 37 -12.41 -19.15 -12.99
C GLU A 37 -11.32 -18.17 -13.43
N GLN A 38 -10.61 -18.47 -14.52
CA GLN A 38 -9.50 -17.67 -15.03
C GLN A 38 -9.93 -16.24 -15.40
N ALA A 39 -11.11 -16.08 -16.02
CA ALA A 39 -11.63 -14.76 -16.38
C ALA A 39 -11.88 -13.90 -15.13
N GLN A 40 -12.48 -14.49 -14.09
CA GLN A 40 -12.73 -13.80 -12.82
C GLN A 40 -11.42 -13.46 -12.09
N GLN A 41 -10.44 -14.37 -12.13
CA GLN A 41 -9.14 -14.15 -11.51
C GLN A 41 -8.34 -13.05 -12.21
N LEU A 42 -8.43 -12.93 -13.53
CA LEU A 42 -7.84 -11.81 -14.29
C LEU A 42 -8.44 -10.46 -13.86
N GLU A 43 -9.76 -10.35 -13.79
CA GLU A 43 -10.43 -9.14 -13.30
C GLU A 43 -10.02 -8.80 -11.86
N ASN A 44 -9.90 -9.82 -11.00
CA ASN A 44 -9.42 -9.64 -9.64
C ASN A 44 -7.97 -9.15 -9.60
N GLN A 45 -7.10 -9.66 -10.48
CA GLN A 45 -5.72 -9.19 -10.59
C GLN A 45 -5.66 -7.73 -11.03
N ASP A 46 -6.42 -7.33 -12.04
CA ASP A 46 -6.48 -5.93 -12.49
C ASP A 46 -6.94 -5.00 -11.36
N THR A 47 -7.97 -5.42 -10.63
CA THR A 47 -8.47 -4.70 -9.45
C THR A 47 -7.39 -4.60 -8.36
N LEU A 48 -6.71 -5.70 -8.05
CA LEU A 48 -5.63 -5.73 -7.07
C LEU A 48 -4.44 -4.86 -7.48
N MET A 49 -4.09 -4.82 -8.77
CA MET A 49 -3.05 -3.95 -9.30
C MET A 49 -3.39 -2.48 -9.11
N GLU A 50 -4.63 -2.07 -9.39
CA GLU A 50 -5.05 -0.67 -9.18
C GLU A 50 -5.07 -0.31 -7.69
N ILE A 51 -5.54 -1.21 -6.82
CA ILE A 51 -5.46 -1.01 -5.37
C ILE A 51 -4.00 -0.88 -4.91
N ALA A 52 -3.10 -1.69 -5.46
CA ALA A 52 -1.67 -1.61 -5.15
C ALA A 52 -1.09 -0.27 -5.60
N ARG A 53 -1.43 0.20 -6.81
CA ARG A 53 -0.98 1.49 -7.34
C ARG A 53 -1.40 2.65 -6.42
N LEU A 54 -2.68 2.71 -6.07
CA LEU A 54 -3.22 3.74 -5.18
C LEU A 54 -2.63 3.68 -3.76
N ALA A 55 -2.41 2.47 -3.24
CA ALA A 55 -1.79 2.29 -1.93
C ALA A 55 -0.31 2.73 -1.92
N ASP A 56 0.42 2.52 -3.02
CA ASP A 56 1.80 2.98 -3.18
C ASP A 56 1.88 4.51 -3.27
N GLU A 57 0.98 5.15 -4.04
CA GLU A 57 0.87 6.61 -4.09
C GLU A 57 0.62 7.21 -2.69
N ALA A 58 -0.36 6.66 -1.97
CA ALA A 58 -0.65 7.08 -0.61
C ALA A 58 0.55 6.86 0.34
N LEU A 59 1.31 5.78 0.15
CA LEU A 59 2.50 5.51 0.94
C LEU A 59 3.59 6.57 0.69
N GLN A 60 3.83 6.93 -0.57
CA GLN A 60 4.79 7.96 -0.94
C GLN A 60 4.42 9.32 -0.33
N GLU A 61 3.13 9.68 -0.32
CA GLU A 61 2.65 10.91 0.32
C GLU A 61 2.91 10.93 1.84
N VAL A 62 2.61 9.81 2.51
CA VAL A 62 2.85 9.66 3.95
C VAL A 62 4.34 9.70 4.28
N GLU A 63 5.18 9.06 3.47
CA GLU A 63 6.64 9.09 3.63
C GLU A 63 7.20 10.49 3.43
N ALA A 64 6.70 11.23 2.44
CA ALA A 64 7.07 12.62 2.23
C ALA A 64 6.63 13.52 3.40
N ALA A 65 5.43 13.30 3.94
CA ALA A 65 4.95 14.01 5.13
C ALA A 65 5.80 13.70 6.38
N LEU A 66 6.15 12.43 6.60
CA LEU A 66 7.07 12.01 7.68
C LEU A 66 8.43 12.67 7.54
N SER A 67 9.01 12.68 6.33
CA SER A 67 10.30 13.31 6.06
C SER A 67 10.28 14.82 6.35
N ARG A 68 9.20 15.52 6.01
CA ARG A 68 9.02 16.94 6.36
C ARG A 68 8.85 17.14 7.86
N ALA A 69 8.02 16.32 8.52
CA ALA A 69 7.76 16.42 9.94
C ALA A 69 9.01 16.19 10.79
N ARG A 70 9.81 15.18 10.46
CA ARG A 70 11.08 14.86 11.15
C ARG A 70 12.10 15.99 11.01
N ARG A 71 12.32 16.51 9.78
CA ARG A 71 13.23 17.65 9.55
C ARG A 71 12.86 18.89 10.36
N ASN A 72 11.58 19.17 10.52
CA ASN A 72 11.09 20.31 11.30
C ASN A 72 11.19 20.11 12.83
N THR A 73 11.50 18.89 13.28
CA THR A 73 11.65 18.58 14.72
C THR A 73 13.12 18.62 15.14
N ASP A 74 14.05 18.53 14.18
CA ASP A 74 15.51 18.60 14.38
C ASP A 74 16.09 20.03 14.24
N GLN A 75 15.26 21.04 13.93
CA GLN A 75 15.60 22.47 13.85
C GLN A 75 15.14 23.23 15.08
#